data_AF-A0A849FFK8-F1
#
_entry.id   AF-A0A849FFK8-F1
#
_cell.length_a   1.000
_cell.length_b   1.000
_cell.length_c   1.000
_cell.angle_alpha   90.00
_cell.angle_beta   90.00
_cell.angle_gamma   90.00
#
_symmetry.space_group_name_H-M   'P 1'
#
loop_
_entity.id
_entity.type
_entity.pdbx_description
1 polymer ?
#
loop_
_entity_poly.entity_id
_entity_poly.type
_entity_poly.pdbx_seq_one_letter_code
_entity_poly.pdbx_strand_id
1 'polypeptide(L)' 'DWITGEFSIADIAIAPWRRGLEMYGVREAVGWTDHPNLVAYLDRFLARPAVQRGLVIPTRD' A
#
# COMPACT_ATOMS: atom_id res chain seq x y z
N ASP A 1 3.95 1.05 -13.84
CA ASP A 1 2.67 1.76 -13.94
C ASP A 1 1.86 1.73 -12.67
N TRP A 2 1.08 2.78 -12.51
CA TRP A 2 0.05 2.94 -11.47
C TRP A 2 -1.30 2.47 -12.01
N ILE A 3 -2.33 2.48 -11.17
CA ILE A 3 -3.65 1.92 -11.52
C ILE A 3 -4.26 2.59 -12.76
N THR A 4 -4.00 3.88 -12.94
CA THR A 4 -4.48 4.68 -14.07
C THR A 4 -3.36 5.04 -15.06
N GLY A 5 -2.28 4.25 -15.10
CA GLY A 5 -1.04 4.58 -15.82
C GLY A 5 -0.16 5.52 -15.02
N GLU A 6 -0.66 6.73 -14.72
CA GLU A 6 -0.02 7.72 -13.85
C GLU A 6 -0.50 7.63 -12.40
N PHE A 7 0.32 8.08 -11.44
CA PHE A 7 -0.02 8.10 -10.01
C PHE A 7 -1.23 8.99 -9.79
N SER A 8 -2.27 8.44 -9.16
CA SER A 8 -3.51 9.18 -8.95
C SER A 8 -4.12 8.91 -7.57
N ILE A 9 -5.23 9.59 -7.30
CA ILE A 9 -6.02 9.36 -6.08
C ILE A 9 -6.51 7.91 -5.96
N ALA A 10 -6.61 7.17 -7.08
CA ALA A 10 -6.93 5.76 -7.04
C ALA A 10 -5.91 5.02 -6.18
N ASP A 11 -4.60 5.28 -6.36
CA ASP A 11 -3.54 4.62 -5.60
C ASP A 11 -3.57 4.98 -4.12
N ILE A 12 -3.83 6.27 -3.83
CA ILE A 12 -3.96 6.76 -2.46
C ILE A 12 -5.13 6.07 -1.76
N ALA A 13 -6.25 5.85 -2.46
CA ALA A 13 -7.43 5.20 -1.89
C ALA A 13 -7.21 3.71 -1.62
N ILE A 14 -6.48 3.00 -2.50
CA ILE A 14 -6.44 1.54 -2.45
C ILE A 14 -5.17 0.97 -1.81
N ALA A 15 -3.99 1.57 -2.00
CA ALA A 15 -2.73 1.01 -1.49
C ALA A 15 -2.70 0.85 0.04
N PRO A 16 -3.24 1.79 0.86
CA PRO A 16 -3.28 1.64 2.31
C PRO A 16 -4.05 0.39 2.77
N TRP A 17 -5.12 -0.01 2.07
CA TRP A 17 -5.85 -1.24 2.39
C TRP A 17 -5.01 -2.50 2.16
N ARG A 18 -4.10 -2.49 1.18
CA ARG A 18 -3.19 -3.63 0.94
C ARG A 18 -2.12 -3.70 2.02
N ARG A 19 -1.58 -2.54 2.46
CA ARG A 19 -0.72 -2.47 3.65
C ARG A 19 -1.43 -3.06 4.89
N GLY A 20 -2.73 -2.79 5.03
CA GLY A 20 -3.56 -3.28 6.13
C GLY A 20 -3.59 -4.81 6.28
N LEU A 21 -3.36 -5.57 5.20
CA LEU A 21 -3.33 -7.04 5.24
C LEU A 21 -2.30 -7.59 6.24
N GLU A 22 -1.20 -6.86 6.46
CA GLU A 22 -0.21 -7.20 7.47
C GLU A 22 -0.75 -7.03 8.89
N MET A 23 -1.39 -5.88 9.15
CA MET A 23 -2.03 -5.59 10.45
C MET A 23 -3.14 -6.61 10.77
N TYR A 24 -3.86 -7.07 9.75
CA TYR A 24 -4.90 -8.08 9.89
C TYR A 24 -4.35 -9.51 9.97
N GLY A 25 -3.06 -9.74 9.68
CA GLY A 25 -2.45 -11.07 9.71
C GLY A 25 -2.93 -12.02 8.60
N VAL A 26 -3.46 -11.49 7.49
CA VAL A 26 -4.12 -12.30 6.43
C VAL A 26 -3.31 -12.44 5.15
N ARG A 27 -2.04 -12.00 5.12
CA ARG A 27 -1.21 -12.04 3.90
C ARG A 27 -1.06 -13.44 3.31
N GLU A 28 -0.87 -14.46 4.15
CA GLU A 28 -0.77 -15.85 3.71
C GLU A 28 -2.11 -16.37 3.16
N ALA A 29 -3.21 -16.10 3.88
CA ALA A 29 -4.54 -16.55 3.49
C ALA A 29 -4.99 -16.01 2.12
N VAL A 30 -4.47 -14.85 1.69
CA VAL A 30 -4.74 -14.27 0.37
C VAL A 30 -3.63 -14.53 -0.65
N GLY A 31 -2.62 -15.35 -0.35
CA GLY A 31 -1.52 -15.66 -1.27
C GLY A 31 -0.71 -14.43 -1.67
N TRP A 32 -0.45 -13.50 -0.74
CA TRP A 32 0.14 -12.19 -1.07
C TRP A 32 1.44 -12.27 -1.91
N THR A 33 2.28 -13.26 -1.66
CA THR A 33 3.55 -13.47 -2.37
C THR A 33 3.37 -13.91 -3.82
N ASP A 34 2.21 -14.46 -4.16
CA ASP A 34 1.90 -14.97 -5.51
C ASP A 34 1.46 -13.84 -6.46
N HIS A 35 1.39 -12.60 -5.94
CA HIS A 35 0.97 -11.41 -6.68
C HIS A 35 2.13 -10.40 -6.84
N PRO A 36 3.15 -10.70 -7.65
CA PRO A 36 4.38 -9.88 -7.72
C PRO A 36 4.12 -8.43 -8.13
N ASN A 37 3.13 -8.19 -9.00
CA ASN A 37 2.74 -6.84 -9.39
C ASN A 37 2.14 -6.05 -8.22
N LEU A 38 1.36 -6.70 -7.34
CA LEU A 38 0.79 -6.06 -6.15
C LEU A 38 1.85 -5.79 -5.08
N VAL A 39 2.80 -6.71 -4.92
CA VAL A 39 3.96 -6.54 -4.03
C VAL A 39 4.78 -5.32 -4.47
N ALA A 40 5.27 -5.32 -5.72
CA ALA A 40 6.07 -4.22 -6.26
C ALA A 40 5.30 -2.89 -6.30
N TYR A 41 3.98 -2.94 -6.53
CA TYR A 41 3.09 -1.79 -6.45
C TYR A 41 3.06 -1.18 -5.04
N LEU A 42 2.85 -2.01 -4.02
CA LEU A 42 2.78 -1.55 -2.64
C LEU A 42 4.13 -1.02 -2.17
N ASP A 43 5.24 -1.70 -2.48
CA ASP A 43 6.58 -1.26 -2.11
C ASP A 43 6.90 0.12 -2.69
N ARG A 44 6.60 0.33 -3.98
CA ARG A 44 6.75 1.62 -4.64
C ARG A 44 5.88 2.72 -4.01
N PHE A 45 4.64 2.40 -3.62
CA PHE A 45 3.77 3.35 -2.92
C PHE A 45 4.34 3.73 -1.56
N LEU A 46 4.79 2.76 -0.77
CA LEU A 46 5.34 2.96 0.56
C LEU A 46 6.69 3.69 0.55
N ALA A 47 7.47 3.57 -0.51
CA ALA A 47 8.73 4.33 -0.65
C ALA A 47 8.53 5.86 -0.77
N ARG A 48 7.30 6.35 -0.99
CA ARG A 48 7.03 7.79 -1.18
C ARG A 48 7.13 8.56 0.15
N PRO A 49 7.92 9.65 0.24
CA PRO A 49 8.04 10.44 1.48
C PRO A 49 6.70 11.01 1.98
N ALA A 50 5.80 11.39 1.08
CA ALA A 50 4.48 11.90 1.45
C ALA A 50 3.59 10.80 2.06
N VAL A 51 3.71 9.55 1.61
CA VAL A 51 2.98 8.42 2.17
C VAL A 51 3.48 8.13 3.57
N GLN A 52 4.81 8.07 3.78
CA GLN A 52 5.39 7.86 5.10
C GLN A 52 4.95 8.92 6.11
N ARG A 53 4.89 10.20 5.71
CA ARG A 53 4.31 11.27 6.55
C ARG A 53 2.83 11.05 6.83
N GLY A 54 2.02 10.75 5.81
CA GLY A 54 0.58 10.56 5.97
C GLY A 54 0.21 9.38 6.87
N LEU A 55 1.02 8.32 6.89
CA LEU A 55 0.77 7.12 7.71
C LEU A 55 0.89 7.35 9.23
N VAL A 56 1.49 8.47 9.64
CA VAL A 56 1.73 8.82 11.05
C VAL A 56 1.02 10.11 11.48
N ILE A 57 0.05 10.55 10.68
CA ILE A 57 -0.77 11.75 10.97
C ILE A 57 -2.23 11.31 11.18
N PRO A 58 -2.89 11.75 12.28
CA PRO A 58 -2.28 12.44 13.42
C PRO A 58 -1.25 11.54 14.12
N THR A 59 -0.35 12.14 14.89
CA THR A 59 0.60 11.38 15.71
C THR A 59 -0.17 10.45 16.64
N ARG A 60 0.39 9.26 16.88
CA ARG A 60 -0.15 8.35 17.91
C ARG A 60 0.11 8.98 19.29
N ASP A 61 -0.86 8.87 20.20
CA ASP A 61 -0.76 9.34 21.58
C ASP A 61 0.37 8.64 22.36
#